data_AF-T0HFK4-F1
#
_entry.id   AF-T0HFK4-F1
#
_cell.length_a   1.000
_cell.length_b   1.000
_cell.length_c   1.000
_cell.angle_alpha   90.00
_cell.angle_beta   90.00
_cell.angle_gamma   90.00
#
_symmetry.space_group_name_H-M   'P 1'
#
loop_
_entity.id
_entity.type
_entity.pdbx_description
1 polymer ?
#
loop_
_entity_poly.entity_id
_entity_poly.type
_entity_poly.pdbx_seq_one_letter_code
_entity_poly.pdbx_strand_id
1 'polypeptide(L)'
;MANKEESAPHDGVGHRARLRRKLAESGGDALHDHELIEYLLALAIPRRDTKPLAKALLREFGGIGGLMTADWQSIARVPGMGDTSIAAIKIVHATLIRMLRNGVAEKPVLASWQALLDYLRADMAFLSVERVRVLHLNARNQLLRDDHMGDGSVDQAAIYTREIIKRAMELGSASLILVHNHPTTPFSITLDHAQYH
;
A
#
# COMPACT_ATOMS: atom_id res chain seq x y z
N MET A 1 23.81 35.02 -30.42
CA MET A 1 23.48 35.43 -29.04
C MET A 1 22.29 34.61 -28.61
N ALA A 2 22.48 33.68 -27.69
CA ALA A 2 21.41 32.80 -27.21
C ALA A 2 20.94 33.26 -25.82
N ASN A 3 19.62 33.19 -25.66
CA ASN A 3 18.90 32.87 -24.44
C ASN A 3 18.71 33.96 -23.37
N LYS A 4 17.44 34.30 -23.12
CA LYS A 4 16.84 34.14 -21.79
C LYS A 4 15.31 34.17 -21.92
N GLU A 5 14.70 33.00 -22.09
CA GLU A 5 13.29 32.84 -21.74
C GLU A 5 13.17 32.91 -20.21
N GLU A 6 12.51 33.97 -19.75
CA GLU A 6 12.23 34.26 -18.36
C GLU A 6 11.17 33.28 -17.83
N SER A 7 11.57 32.38 -16.94
CA SER A 7 10.67 31.43 -16.30
C SER A 7 9.68 32.18 -15.39
N ALA A 8 8.42 32.25 -15.82
CA ALA A 8 7.34 32.92 -15.09
C ALA A 8 7.11 32.36 -13.67
N PRO A 9 6.64 33.18 -12.71
CA PRO A 9 6.44 32.76 -11.32
C PRO A 9 5.34 31.68 -11.24
N HIS A 10 5.67 30.54 -10.64
CA HIS A 10 4.74 29.43 -10.49
C HIS A 10 3.78 29.73 -9.31
N ASP A 11 2.64 30.35 -9.59
CA ASP A 11 1.61 30.71 -8.60
C ASP A 11 0.99 29.48 -7.93
N GLY A 12 1.67 28.94 -6.91
CA GLY A 12 1.25 27.77 -6.15
C GLY A 12 -0.10 27.92 -5.45
N VAL A 13 -0.57 29.16 -5.23
CA VAL A 13 -1.87 29.45 -4.61
C VAL A 13 -3.02 29.13 -5.56
N GLY A 14 -2.91 29.52 -6.84
CA GLY A 14 -3.93 29.25 -7.85
C GLY A 14 -4.01 27.76 -8.21
N HIS A 15 -2.86 27.08 -8.26
CA HIS A 15 -2.83 25.66 -8.60
C HIS A 15 -3.50 24.78 -7.55
N ARG A 16 -3.17 24.97 -6.26
CA ARG A 16 -3.80 24.23 -5.16
C ARG A 16 -5.31 24.43 -5.11
N ALA A 17 -5.78 25.65 -5.40
CA ALA A 17 -7.21 25.95 -5.47
C ALA A 17 -7.91 25.21 -6.62
N ARG A 18 -7.25 25.08 -7.78
CA ARG A 18 -7.76 24.30 -8.92
C ARG A 18 -7.86 22.80 -8.60
N LEU A 19 -6.81 22.21 -8.01
CA LEU A 19 -6.83 20.79 -7.62
C LEU A 19 -7.93 20.52 -6.58
N ARG A 20 -8.07 21.39 -5.57
CA ARG A 20 -9.15 21.30 -4.57
C ARG A 20 -10.54 21.37 -5.20
N ARG A 21 -10.74 22.28 -6.17
CA ARG A 21 -12.01 22.42 -6.88
C ARG A 21 -12.32 21.17 -7.69
N LYS A 22 -11.34 20.66 -8.45
CA LYS A 22 -11.45 19.43 -9.24
C LYS A 22 -11.86 18.25 -8.37
N LEU A 23 -11.22 18.11 -7.20
CA LEU A 23 -11.56 17.08 -6.22
C LEU A 23 -12.99 17.23 -5.69
N ALA A 24 -13.44 18.46 -5.39
CA ALA A 24 -14.77 18.72 -4.85
C ALA A 24 -15.90 18.51 -5.88
N GLU A 25 -15.65 18.86 -7.14
CA GLU A 25 -16.66 18.81 -8.21
C GLU A 25 -16.73 17.44 -8.91
N SER A 26 -15.60 16.73 -9.02
CA SER A 26 -15.50 15.52 -9.86
C SER A 26 -14.83 14.34 -9.15
N GLY A 27 -14.53 14.47 -7.85
CA GLY A 27 -13.93 13.39 -7.07
C GLY A 27 -12.47 13.09 -7.44
N GLY A 28 -11.98 11.97 -6.93
CA GLY A 28 -10.59 11.53 -7.13
C GLY A 28 -10.26 11.14 -8.57
N ASP A 29 -11.21 10.55 -9.29
CA ASP A 29 -11.00 10.00 -10.64
C ASP A 29 -10.67 11.07 -11.69
N ALA A 30 -11.02 12.33 -11.40
CA ALA A 30 -10.68 13.44 -12.27
C ALA A 30 -9.19 13.83 -12.16
N LEU A 31 -8.49 13.44 -11.10
CA LEU A 31 -7.08 13.78 -10.88
C LEU A 31 -6.17 12.72 -11.51
N HIS A 32 -5.11 13.17 -12.17
CA HIS A 32 -4.04 12.26 -12.56
C HIS A 32 -3.27 11.76 -11.32
N ASP A 33 -2.62 10.60 -11.41
CA ASP A 33 -1.83 10.03 -10.31
C ASP A 33 -0.86 11.03 -9.67
N HIS A 34 -0.14 11.79 -10.49
CA HIS A 34 0.78 12.81 -10.01
C HIS A 34 0.07 13.99 -9.33
N GLU A 35 -1.15 14.33 -9.73
CA GLU A 35 -1.95 15.38 -9.09
C GLU A 35 -2.45 14.94 -7.70
N LEU A 36 -2.77 13.65 -7.51
CA LEU A 36 -3.11 13.09 -6.21
C LEU A 36 -1.94 13.21 -5.22
N ILE A 37 -0.76 12.75 -5.63
CA ILE A 37 0.45 12.82 -4.80
C ILE A 37 0.90 14.26 -4.60
N GLU A 38 0.85 15.09 -5.65
CA GLU A 38 1.18 16.51 -5.57
C GLU A 38 0.32 17.23 -4.53
N TYR A 39 -0.99 17.00 -4.56
CA TYR A 39 -1.91 17.64 -3.63
C TYR A 39 -1.67 17.18 -2.19
N LEU A 40 -1.49 15.88 -1.97
CA LEU A 40 -1.13 15.34 -0.66
C LEU A 40 0.15 15.98 -0.10
N LEU A 41 1.20 16.06 -0.93
CA LEU A 41 2.46 16.70 -0.55
C LEU A 41 2.29 18.20 -0.33
N ALA A 42 1.44 18.89 -1.09
CA ALA A 42 1.19 20.32 -0.93
C ALA A 42 0.51 20.65 0.42
N LEU A 43 -0.26 19.71 0.98
CA LEU A 43 -0.83 19.80 2.32
C LEU A 43 0.23 19.64 3.42
N ALA A 44 1.21 18.75 3.20
CA ALA A 44 2.28 18.48 4.16
C ALA A 44 3.47 19.46 4.07
N ILE A 45 3.74 20.01 2.88
CA ILE A 45 4.87 20.89 2.58
C ILE A 45 4.33 22.27 2.13
N PRO A 46 4.11 23.20 3.06
CA PRO A 46 3.57 24.52 2.73
C PRO A 46 4.57 25.33 1.89
N ARG A 47 4.04 26.19 1.00
CA ARG A 47 4.80 27.19 0.23
C ARG A 47 5.93 26.64 -0.68
N ARG A 48 5.87 25.36 -1.04
CA ARG A 48 6.75 24.72 -2.03
C ARG A 48 5.95 24.25 -3.24
N ASP A 49 6.58 24.25 -4.42
CA ASP A 49 6.08 23.52 -5.59
C ASP A 49 6.37 22.02 -5.40
N THR A 50 5.31 21.24 -5.24
CA THR A 50 5.38 19.79 -4.98
C THR A 50 5.19 18.95 -6.23
N LYS A 51 4.90 19.57 -7.38
CA LYS A 51 4.71 18.85 -8.65
C LYS A 51 5.96 18.08 -9.09
N PRO A 52 7.18 18.67 -9.07
CA PRO A 52 8.38 17.93 -9.47
C PRO A 52 8.66 16.76 -8.53
N LEU A 53 8.40 16.95 -7.23
CA LEU A 53 8.60 15.93 -6.20
C LEU A 53 7.62 14.76 -6.37
N ALA A 54 6.33 15.04 -6.60
CA ALA A 54 5.33 14.02 -6.88
C ALA A 54 5.70 13.16 -8.10
N LYS A 55 6.12 13.80 -9.20
CA LYS A 55 6.58 13.08 -10.40
C LYS A 55 7.85 12.28 -10.15
N ALA A 56 8.79 12.79 -9.36
CA ALA A 56 10.00 12.07 -9.01
C ALA A 56 9.69 10.79 -8.21
N LEU A 57 8.82 10.90 -7.19
CA LEU A 57 8.38 9.76 -6.39
C LEU A 57 7.68 8.70 -7.24
N LEU A 58 6.72 9.09 -8.09
CA LEU A 58 6.01 8.13 -8.92
C LEU A 58 6.93 7.41 -9.91
N ARG A 59 7.96 8.09 -10.43
CA ARG A 59 8.97 7.44 -11.28
C ARG A 59 9.84 6.47 -10.48
N GLU A 60 10.34 6.91 -9.32
CA GLU A 60 11.24 6.10 -8.47
C GLU A 60 10.56 4.82 -8.01
N PHE A 61 9.29 4.89 -7.61
CA PHE A 61 8.57 3.76 -7.03
C PHE A 61 7.60 3.08 -8.00
N GLY A 62 7.63 3.41 -9.29
CA GLY A 62 6.82 2.73 -10.31
C GLY A 62 5.31 2.94 -10.19
N GLY A 63 4.88 4.09 -9.67
CA GLY A 63 3.47 4.47 -9.54
C GLY A 63 2.98 4.62 -8.08
N ILE A 64 1.67 4.84 -7.92
CA ILE A 64 1.06 5.06 -6.58
C ILE A 64 1.21 3.82 -5.70
N GLY A 65 0.96 2.63 -6.25
CA GLY A 65 1.04 1.37 -5.51
C GLY A 65 2.41 1.20 -4.85
N GLY A 66 3.49 1.28 -5.64
CA GLY A 66 4.85 1.17 -5.12
C GLY A 66 5.23 2.30 -4.16
N LEU A 67 4.77 3.54 -4.40
CA LEU A 67 5.02 4.64 -3.46
C LEU A 67 4.35 4.41 -2.09
N MET A 68 3.12 3.88 -2.08
CA MET A 68 2.39 3.63 -0.83
C MET A 68 3.07 2.52 -0.03
N THR A 69 3.49 1.43 -0.67
CA THR A 69 4.14 0.28 -0.03
C THR A 69 5.60 0.52 0.35
N ALA A 70 6.34 1.38 -0.35
CA ALA A 70 7.77 1.64 -0.12
C ALA A 70 8.09 2.02 1.34
N ASP A 71 9.09 1.41 1.96
CA ASP A 71 9.43 1.67 3.37
C ASP A 71 9.84 3.14 3.64
N TRP A 72 9.82 3.53 4.92
CA TRP A 72 10.09 4.91 5.34
C TRP A 72 11.46 5.39 4.88
N GLN A 73 12.48 4.56 5.06
CA GLN A 73 13.86 4.87 4.73
C GLN A 73 14.04 5.03 3.22
N SER A 74 13.33 4.24 2.41
CA SER A 74 13.34 4.36 0.96
C SER A 74 12.77 5.67 0.47
N ILE A 75 11.63 6.11 1.02
CA ILE A 75 11.06 7.42 0.67
C ILE A 75 11.97 8.56 1.16
N ALA A 76 12.59 8.42 2.34
CA ALA A 76 13.50 9.42 2.91
C ALA A 76 14.76 9.67 2.06
N ARG A 77 15.17 8.72 1.20
CA ARG A 77 16.31 8.91 0.29
C ARG A 77 16.00 9.89 -0.85
N VAL A 78 14.72 10.17 -1.13
CA VAL A 78 14.34 11.09 -2.22
C VAL A 78 14.55 12.54 -1.79
N PRO A 79 15.36 13.34 -2.52
CA PRO A 79 15.64 14.73 -2.14
C PRO A 79 14.37 15.58 -2.01
N GLY A 80 14.21 16.21 -0.85
CA GLY A 80 13.05 17.03 -0.54
C GLY A 80 11.93 16.31 0.23
N MET A 81 12.09 15.01 0.52
CA MET A 81 11.25 14.30 1.47
C MET A 81 11.76 14.51 2.90
N GLY A 82 10.87 14.97 3.77
CA GLY A 82 11.09 15.03 5.21
C GLY A 82 10.01 14.25 5.96
N ASP A 83 10.22 13.98 7.25
CA ASP A 83 9.37 13.10 8.05
C ASP A 83 7.87 13.42 7.97
N THR A 84 7.48 14.69 7.98
CA THR A 84 6.07 15.09 7.84
C THR A 84 5.45 14.67 6.50
N SER A 85 6.18 14.83 5.41
CA SER A 85 5.71 14.43 4.07
C SER A 85 5.66 12.92 3.89
N ILE A 86 6.61 12.20 4.50
CA ILE A 86 6.62 10.73 4.51
C ILE A 86 5.44 10.23 5.36
N ALA A 87 5.22 10.81 6.55
CA ALA A 87 4.08 10.51 7.41
C ALA A 87 2.74 10.71 6.69
N ALA A 88 2.61 11.78 5.89
CA ALA A 88 1.41 12.05 5.10
C ALA A 88 1.11 10.93 4.08
N ILE A 89 2.13 10.38 3.42
CA ILE A 89 1.96 9.21 2.54
C ILE A 89 1.60 7.98 3.36
N LYS A 90 2.31 7.75 4.47
CA LYS A 90 2.14 6.57 5.30
C LYS A 90 0.79 6.49 6.01
N ILE A 91 0.23 7.61 6.42
CA ILE A 91 -1.10 7.61 7.04
C ILE A 91 -2.18 7.28 6.01
N VAL A 92 -2.08 7.78 4.78
CA VAL A 92 -3.00 7.44 3.69
C VAL A 92 -2.96 5.94 3.38
N HIS A 93 -1.75 5.37 3.26
CA HIS A 93 -1.59 3.93 3.05
C HIS A 93 -2.19 3.13 4.23
N ALA A 94 -1.87 3.48 5.48
CA ALA A 94 -2.41 2.78 6.64
C ALA A 94 -3.95 2.83 6.70
N THR A 95 -4.55 3.97 6.35
CA THR A 95 -6.02 4.12 6.25
C THR A 95 -6.59 3.20 5.17
N LEU A 96 -5.99 3.15 3.98
CA LEU A 96 -6.41 2.27 2.88
C LEU A 96 -6.39 0.80 3.32
N ILE A 97 -5.28 0.34 3.90
CA ILE A 97 -5.13 -1.04 4.38
C ILE A 97 -6.18 -1.37 5.43
N ARG A 98 -6.43 -0.46 6.38
CA ARG A 98 -7.43 -0.69 7.43
C ARG A 98 -8.86 -0.73 6.88
N MET A 99 -9.17 0.10 5.88
CA MET A 99 -10.46 0.09 5.20
C MET A 99 -10.70 -1.23 4.47
N LEU A 100 -9.71 -1.70 3.69
CA LEU A 100 -9.79 -2.97 2.96
C LEU A 100 -9.88 -4.16 3.93
N ARG A 101 -9.09 -4.15 5.01
CA ARG A 101 -9.14 -5.20 6.04
C ARG A 101 -10.50 -5.32 6.72
N ASN A 102 -11.16 -4.21 7.03
CA ASN A 102 -12.49 -4.23 7.63
C ASN A 102 -13.52 -4.89 6.70
N GLY A 103 -13.44 -4.61 5.39
CA GLY A 103 -14.30 -5.24 4.39
C GLY A 103 -14.13 -6.76 4.31
N VAL A 104 -12.94 -7.28 4.64
CA VAL A 104 -12.64 -8.73 4.71
C VAL A 104 -13.09 -9.34 6.05
N ALA A 105 -12.96 -8.61 7.17
CA ALA A 105 -13.27 -9.12 8.50
C ALA A 105 -14.77 -9.34 8.76
N GLU A 106 -15.65 -8.54 8.15
CA GLU A 106 -17.09 -8.56 8.44
C GLU A 106 -17.88 -9.58 7.59
N LYS A 107 -17.24 -10.22 6.59
CA LYS A 107 -17.90 -11.11 5.63
C LYS A 107 -17.19 -12.46 5.54
N PRO A 108 -17.88 -13.54 5.12
CA PRO A 108 -17.21 -14.78 4.76
C PRO A 108 -16.18 -14.49 3.65
N VAL A 109 -14.91 -14.82 3.89
CA VAL A 109 -13.78 -14.62 2.97
C VAL A 109 -14.04 -15.26 1.61
N LEU A 110 -14.62 -16.47 1.60
CA LEU A 110 -15.00 -17.16 0.36
C LEU A 110 -16.15 -16.47 -0.40
N ALA A 111 -17.02 -15.74 0.28
CA ALA A 111 -18.09 -14.97 -0.37
C ALA A 111 -17.55 -13.65 -0.97
N SER A 112 -16.32 -13.26 -0.64
CA SER A 112 -15.69 -12.03 -1.10
C SER A 112 -14.20 -12.22 -1.40
N TRP A 113 -13.88 -13.26 -2.17
CA TRP A 113 -12.52 -13.59 -2.57
C TRP A 113 -11.78 -12.40 -3.20
N GLN A 114 -12.49 -11.61 -4.01
CA GLN A 114 -11.92 -10.41 -4.62
C GLN A 114 -11.50 -9.37 -3.56
N ALA A 115 -12.29 -9.15 -2.52
CA ALA A 115 -11.91 -8.22 -1.44
C ALA A 115 -10.70 -8.71 -0.66
N LEU A 116 -10.54 -10.03 -0.48
CA LEU A 116 -9.32 -10.59 0.09
C LEU A 116 -8.12 -10.30 -0.81
N LEU A 117 -8.23 -10.55 -2.11
CA LEU A 117 -7.16 -10.26 -3.06
C LEU A 117 -6.83 -8.76 -3.12
N ASP A 118 -7.82 -7.88 -3.07
CA ASP A 118 -7.62 -6.43 -3.09
C ASP A 118 -6.88 -5.97 -1.83
N TYR A 119 -7.26 -6.50 -0.67
CA TYR A 119 -6.54 -6.29 0.59
C TYR A 119 -5.07 -6.75 0.50
N LEU A 120 -4.84 -8.00 0.08
CA LEU A 120 -3.50 -8.58 -0.02
C LEU A 120 -2.63 -7.85 -1.06
N ARG A 121 -3.22 -7.44 -2.18
CA ARG A 121 -2.53 -6.66 -3.22
C ARG A 121 -2.13 -5.28 -2.70
N ALA A 122 -3.04 -4.59 -2.01
CA ALA A 122 -2.74 -3.29 -1.44
C ALA A 122 -1.61 -3.36 -0.40
N ASP A 123 -1.57 -4.42 0.42
CA ASP A 123 -0.54 -4.58 1.46
C ASP A 123 0.81 -5.08 0.91
N MET A 124 0.81 -5.99 -0.07
CA MET A 124 2.00 -6.79 -0.39
C MET A 124 2.45 -6.74 -1.86
N ALA A 125 1.61 -6.33 -2.82
CA ALA A 125 1.93 -6.54 -4.25
C ALA A 125 3.20 -5.81 -4.70
N PHE A 126 3.51 -4.67 -4.08
CA PHE A 126 4.65 -3.83 -4.43
C PHE A 126 5.74 -3.81 -3.35
N LEU A 127 5.75 -4.79 -2.44
CA LEU A 127 6.88 -4.94 -1.53
C LEU A 127 8.09 -5.46 -2.31
N SER A 128 9.25 -4.85 -2.08
CA SER A 128 10.54 -5.28 -2.65
C SER A 128 11.13 -6.50 -1.93
N VAL A 129 10.53 -6.87 -0.80
CA VAL A 129 10.82 -8.06 -0.01
C VAL A 129 9.64 -9.00 -0.10
N GLU A 130 9.93 -10.29 -0.01
CA GLU A 130 8.90 -11.29 0.13
C GLU A 130 8.36 -11.26 1.57
N ARG A 131 7.04 -11.26 1.68
CA ARG A 131 6.30 -11.22 2.93
C ARG A 131 5.41 -12.43 2.99
N VAL A 132 5.43 -13.13 4.13
CA VAL A 132 4.55 -14.27 4.37
C VAL A 132 3.52 -13.93 5.45
N ARG A 133 2.26 -14.28 5.20
CA ARG A 133 1.13 -14.09 6.11
C ARG A 133 0.32 -15.37 6.28
N VAL A 134 -0.27 -15.53 7.46
CA VAL A 134 -1.22 -16.59 7.77
C VAL A 134 -2.55 -15.98 8.16
N LEU A 135 -3.60 -16.34 7.43
CA LEU A 135 -4.97 -15.93 7.71
C LEU A 135 -5.70 -17.06 8.42
N HIS A 136 -6.22 -16.77 9.60
CA HIS A 136 -7.01 -17.69 10.42
C HIS A 136 -8.49 -17.45 10.18
N LEU A 137 -9.23 -18.50 9.84
CA LEU A 137 -10.65 -18.41 9.52
C LEU A 137 -11.50 -19.24 10.49
N ASN A 138 -12.72 -18.80 10.76
CA ASN A 138 -13.71 -19.59 11.51
C ASN A 138 -14.46 -20.59 10.60
N ALA A 139 -15.35 -21.41 11.17
CA ALA A 139 -16.13 -22.40 10.42
C ALA A 139 -17.09 -21.80 9.36
N ARG A 140 -17.34 -20.49 9.41
CA ARG A 140 -18.10 -19.74 8.39
C ARG A 140 -17.19 -19.07 7.36
N ASN A 141 -15.90 -19.43 7.34
CA ASN A 141 -14.85 -18.83 6.53
C ASN A 141 -14.68 -17.31 6.75
N GLN A 142 -15.00 -16.77 7.93
CA GLN A 142 -14.75 -15.36 8.23
C GLN A 142 -13.34 -15.20 8.82
N LEU A 143 -12.67 -14.09 8.50
CA LEU A 143 -11.33 -13.80 8.98
C LEU A 143 -11.33 -13.51 10.48
N LEU A 144 -10.75 -14.43 11.26
CA LEU A 144 -10.51 -14.25 12.70
C LEU A 144 -9.25 -13.40 12.93
N ARG A 145 -8.18 -13.70 12.20
CA ARG A 145 -6.87 -13.09 12.41
C ARG A 145 -6.03 -13.14 11.14
N ASP A 146 -5.23 -12.11 10.93
CA ASP A 146 -4.16 -12.05 9.93
C ASP A 146 -2.87 -11.79 10.71
N ASP A 147 -1.98 -12.79 10.70
CA ASP A 147 -0.67 -12.72 11.32
C ASP A 147 0.43 -12.63 10.24
N HIS A 148 1.32 -11.65 10.41
CA HIS A 148 2.52 -11.47 9.61
C HIS A 148 3.62 -12.38 10.14
N MET A 149 4.11 -13.30 9.31
CA MET A 149 5.09 -14.32 9.70
C MET A 149 6.54 -13.86 9.51
N GLY A 150 6.80 -12.95 8.57
CA GLY A 150 8.14 -12.41 8.31
C GLY A 150 8.27 -11.73 6.95
N ASP A 151 9.38 -11.00 6.79
CA ASP A 151 9.83 -10.34 5.54
C ASP A 151 11.25 -10.87 5.18
N GLY A 152 11.48 -11.35 3.95
CA GLY A 152 12.75 -11.90 3.46
C GLY A 152 12.55 -12.97 2.37
N SER A 153 13.62 -13.41 1.67
CA SER A 153 13.52 -14.53 0.72
C SER A 153 13.07 -15.82 1.44
N VAL A 154 12.25 -16.67 0.81
CA VAL A 154 11.84 -18.01 1.35
C VAL A 154 13.01 -18.96 1.64
N ASP A 155 14.26 -18.51 1.66
CA ASP A 155 15.41 -19.33 2.05
C ASP A 155 15.47 -19.52 3.58
N GLN A 156 14.37 -19.95 4.20
CA GLN A 156 14.28 -20.33 5.61
C GLN A 156 14.09 -19.18 6.61
N ALA A 157 13.18 -18.24 6.35
CA ALA A 157 12.36 -17.81 7.49
C ALA A 157 11.66 -19.10 7.97
N ALA A 158 12.16 -19.69 9.05
CA ALA A 158 11.60 -20.92 9.60
C ALA A 158 10.17 -20.61 10.04
N ILE A 159 9.22 -20.74 9.12
CA ILE A 159 7.81 -20.69 9.42
C ILE A 159 7.57 -21.95 10.24
N TYR A 160 7.61 -21.79 11.56
CA TYR A 160 7.44 -22.89 12.48
C TYR A 160 5.97 -23.31 12.43
N THR A 161 5.67 -24.33 11.62
CA THR A 161 4.32 -24.88 11.47
C THR A 161 3.67 -25.15 12.83
N ARG A 162 4.45 -25.59 13.82
CA ARG A 162 4.00 -25.79 15.20
C ARG A 162 3.42 -24.51 15.82
N GLU A 163 4.04 -23.35 15.63
CA GLU A 163 3.53 -22.09 16.17
C GLU A 163 2.26 -21.65 15.44
N ILE A 164 2.18 -21.86 14.11
CA ILE A 164 0.96 -21.60 13.35
C ILE A 164 -0.21 -22.46 13.85
N ILE A 165 0.02 -23.77 14.02
CA ILE A 165 -1.02 -24.70 14.47
C ILE A 165 -1.42 -24.39 15.91
N LYS A 166 -0.46 -24.11 16.79
CA LYS A 166 -0.76 -23.68 18.17
C LYS A 166 -1.64 -22.44 18.18
N ARG A 167 -1.28 -21.42 17.39
CA ARG A 167 -2.07 -20.19 17.23
C ARG A 167 -3.46 -20.46 16.66
N ALA A 168 -3.56 -21.36 15.68
CA ALA A 168 -4.82 -21.77 15.09
C ALA A 168 -5.76 -22.40 16.13
N MET A 169 -5.23 -23.26 17.01
CA MET A 169 -5.98 -23.85 18.11
C MET A 169 -6.39 -22.82 19.17
N GLU A 170 -5.49 -21.91 19.56
CA GLU A 170 -5.77 -20.81 20.51
C GLU A 170 -6.91 -19.91 20.00
N LEU A 171 -6.96 -19.64 18.70
CA LEU A 171 -7.97 -18.81 18.06
C LEU A 171 -9.26 -19.57 17.70
N GLY A 172 -9.29 -20.90 17.83
CA GLY A 172 -10.41 -21.73 17.37
C GLY A 172 -10.60 -21.66 15.85
N SER A 173 -9.50 -21.61 15.10
CA SER A 173 -9.52 -21.57 13.64
C SER A 173 -10.05 -22.88 13.06
N ALA A 174 -10.99 -22.79 12.12
CA ALA A 174 -11.47 -23.94 11.36
C ALA A 174 -10.64 -24.18 10.08
N SER A 175 -10.03 -23.13 9.52
CA SER A 175 -9.17 -23.23 8.34
C SER A 175 -8.11 -22.12 8.34
N LEU A 176 -7.06 -22.34 7.54
CA LEU A 176 -5.93 -21.44 7.38
C LEU A 176 -5.69 -21.13 5.90
N ILE A 177 -5.27 -19.91 5.60
CA ILE A 177 -4.74 -19.53 4.27
C ILE A 177 -3.31 -19.00 4.46
N LEU A 178 -2.35 -19.59 3.76
CA LEU A 178 -0.99 -19.08 3.67
C LEU A 178 -0.87 -18.21 2.42
N VAL A 179 -0.32 -17.00 2.56
CA VAL A 179 -0.13 -16.07 1.45
C VAL A 179 1.28 -15.53 1.48
N HIS A 180 1.92 -15.43 0.31
CA HIS A 180 3.14 -14.67 0.15
C HIS A 180 3.21 -13.95 -1.20
N ASN A 181 3.97 -12.84 -1.26
CA ASN A 181 4.30 -12.16 -2.52
C ASN A 181 5.68 -12.58 -3.01
N HIS A 182 5.82 -12.80 -4.31
CA HIS A 182 7.14 -12.94 -4.92
C HIS A 182 7.57 -11.61 -5.57
N PRO A 183 8.71 -11.02 -5.16
CA PRO A 183 9.21 -9.78 -5.75
C PRO A 183 9.78 -9.93 -7.19
N THR A 184 9.70 -11.10 -7.82
CA THR A 184 10.15 -11.32 -9.20
C THR A 184 9.12 -10.88 -10.24
N THR A 185 9.57 -10.35 -11.37
CA THR A 185 8.74 -10.04 -12.53
C THR A 185 8.42 -11.31 -13.34
N PRO A 186 7.15 -11.67 -13.62
CA PRO A 186 5.91 -10.96 -13.30
C PRO A 186 5.42 -11.19 -11.87
N PHE A 187 4.82 -10.14 -11.27
CA PHE A 187 4.25 -10.19 -9.92
C PHE A 187 3.20 -11.32 -9.81
N SER A 188 3.47 -12.30 -8.97
CA SER A 188 2.57 -13.43 -8.68
C SER A 188 2.35 -13.51 -7.17
N ILE A 189 1.09 -13.62 -6.75
CA ILE A 189 0.73 -14.05 -5.39
C ILE A 189 0.48 -15.54 -5.46
N THR A 190 1.31 -16.35 -4.80
CA THR A 190 1.14 -17.80 -4.72
C THR A 190 0.34 -18.14 -3.46
N LEU A 191 -0.63 -19.04 -3.60
CA LEU A 191 -1.54 -19.47 -2.54
C LEU A 191 -1.45 -20.99 -2.36
N ASP A 192 -0.96 -21.43 -1.21
CA ASP A 192 -1.02 -22.83 -0.79
C ASP A 192 -2.18 -23.02 0.18
N HIS A 193 -3.09 -23.95 -0.14
CA HIS A 193 -4.23 -24.30 0.68
C HIS A 193 -4.03 -25.71 1.25
N ALA A 194 -3.99 -25.84 2.57
CA ALA A 194 -4.08 -27.14 3.23
C ALA A 194 -5.54 -27.37 3.63
N GLN A 195 -6.24 -28.23 2.89
CA GLN A 195 -7.54 -28.76 3.33
C GLN A 195 -7.27 -29.91 4.30
N TYR A 196 -7.65 -29.73 5.57
CA TYR A 196 -7.77 -30.85 6.51
C TYR A 196 -9.19 -31.41 6.41
N HIS A 197 -9.28 -32.71 6.10
CA HIS A 197 -10.50 -33.51 6.20
C HIS A 197 -10.74 -33.94 7.65
#